data_AF-A0A8S3XUY4-F1
#
_entry.id   AF-A0A8S3XUY4-F1
#
_cell.length_a   1.000
_cell.length_b   1.000
_cell.length_c   1.000
_cell.angle_alpha   90.00
_cell.angle_beta   90.00
_cell.angle_gamma   90.00
#
_symmetry.space_group_name_H-M   'P 1'
#
loop_
_entity.id
_entity.type
_entity.pdbx_description
1 polymer ?
#
loop_
_entity_poly.entity_id
_entity_poly.type
_entity_poly.pdbx_seq_one_letter_code
_entity_poly.pdbx_strand_id
1 'polypeptide(L)'
;MWELLSEGPHYTVCNQELHFHCAGITEAGYRKLGDRKSTWRCVKCKQTHSIQPPLSQSIESDALILKEIRALSGKPAPLECLKNEVIALRSEFADLKSSLNSTNLTLKEFNDKIKDYEQRLVHVDKVQKHTNLIQTLL
;
A
#
# COMPACT_ATOMS: atom_id res chain seq x y z
N MET A 1 14.39 -27.75 12.39
CA MET A 1 14.25 -29.12 11.89
C MET A 1 15.21 -29.23 10.72
N TRP A 2 16.40 -29.77 10.96
CA TRP A 2 17.38 -29.99 9.90
C TRP A 2 16.85 -31.14 9.05
N GLU A 3 16.45 -30.86 7.81
CA GLU A 3 16.07 -31.91 6.87
C GLU A 3 17.25 -32.87 6.76
N LEU A 4 17.00 -34.15 7.09
CA LEU A 4 17.93 -35.24 6.82
C LEU A 4 18.39 -35.09 5.37
N LEU A 5 19.70 -34.93 5.16
CA LEU A 5 20.30 -34.87 3.83
C LEU A 5 19.84 -36.08 3.05
N SER A 6 18.84 -35.90 2.19
CA SER A 6 18.46 -36.88 1.20
C SER A 6 19.61 -36.91 0.22
N GLU A 7 20.43 -37.96 0.30
CA GLU A 7 21.62 -38.16 -0.53
C GLU A 7 21.29 -37.86 -1.99
N GLY A 8 21.85 -36.76 -2.50
CA GLY A 8 21.63 -36.31 -3.85
C GLY A 8 22.34 -37.21 -4.87
N PRO A 9 22.01 -37.11 -6.17
CA PRO A 9 22.75 -37.81 -7.21
C PRO A 9 24.22 -37.40 -7.20
N HIS A 10 25.10 -38.36 -6.89
CA HIS A 10 26.54 -38.21 -7.05
C HIS A 10 26.91 -38.29 -8.53
N TYR A 11 27.63 -37.28 -9.02
CA TYR A 11 27.95 -37.15 -10.43
C TYR A 11 29.45 -37.33 -10.70
N THR A 12 29.81 -38.26 -11.59
CA THR A 12 31.19 -38.68 -11.84
C THR A 12 32.05 -37.71 -12.64
N VAL A 13 31.45 -36.80 -13.45
CA VAL A 13 32.22 -35.96 -14.38
C VAL A 13 32.56 -34.56 -13.82
N CYS A 14 31.74 -34.00 -12.92
CA CYS A 14 32.06 -32.78 -12.17
C CYS A 14 32.26 -33.03 -10.67
N ASN A 15 32.16 -34.30 -10.24
CA ASN A 15 32.41 -34.76 -8.88
C ASN A 15 31.65 -33.94 -7.81
N GLN A 16 30.38 -33.64 -8.08
CA GLN A 16 29.50 -32.89 -7.18
C GLN A 16 28.31 -33.75 -6.77
N GLU A 17 27.88 -33.57 -5.53
CA GLU A 17 26.60 -34.05 -5.01
C GLU A 17 25.64 -32.87 -4.93
N LEU A 18 24.56 -32.95 -5.71
CA LEU A 18 23.55 -31.90 -5.77
C LEU A 18 22.22 -32.49 -5.36
N HIS A 19 21.33 -31.69 -4.78
CA HIS A 19 19.94 -32.12 -4.61
C HIS A 19 19.34 -32.53 -5.96
N PHE A 20 18.48 -33.55 -5.96
CA PHE A 20 17.79 -34.05 -7.16
C PHE A 20 17.21 -32.90 -8.00
N HIS A 21 16.48 -31.99 -7.36
CA HIS A 21 15.88 -30.83 -8.01
C HIS A 21 16.91 -29.89 -8.66
N CYS A 22 17.98 -29.53 -7.93
CA CYS A 22 19.06 -28.69 -8.46
C CYS A 22 19.81 -29.36 -9.62
N ALA A 23 19.84 -30.69 -9.63
CA ALA A 23 20.45 -31.47 -10.70
C ALA A 23 19.50 -31.68 -11.91
N GLY A 24 18.25 -31.23 -11.81
CA GLY A 24 17.23 -31.31 -12.86
C GLY A 24 16.65 -32.71 -13.05
N ILE A 25 16.65 -33.54 -12.01
CA ILE A 25 16.09 -34.90 -12.04
C ILE A 25 15.28 -35.17 -10.76
N THR A 26 14.30 -36.06 -10.81
CA THR A 26 13.60 -36.49 -9.59
C THR A 26 14.31 -37.68 -8.96
N GLU A 27 14.14 -37.90 -7.65
CA GLU A 27 14.72 -39.08 -6.97
C GLU A 27 14.28 -40.39 -7.65
N ALA A 28 12.98 -40.52 -7.92
CA ALA A 28 12.44 -41.67 -8.65
C ALA A 28 13.03 -41.80 -10.06
N GLY A 29 13.25 -40.68 -10.76
CA GLY A 29 13.90 -40.65 -12.06
C GLY A 29 15.35 -41.13 -12.00
N TYR A 30 16.11 -40.69 -10.99
CA TYR A 30 17.50 -41.07 -10.79
C TYR A 30 17.65 -42.55 -10.42
N ARG A 31 16.76 -43.09 -9.56
CA ARG A 31 16.73 -44.52 -9.24
C ARG A 31 16.47 -45.39 -10.48
N LYS A 32 15.59 -44.94 -11.39
CA LYS A 32 15.24 -45.64 -12.64
C LYS A 32 16.36 -45.69 -13.69
N LEU A 33 17.44 -44.93 -13.52
CA LEU A 33 18.55 -44.94 -14.47
C LEU A 33 19.34 -46.26 -14.48
N GLY A 34 19.36 -47.00 -13.36
CA GLY A 34 20.12 -48.25 -13.24
C GLY A 34 21.60 -48.07 -13.61
N ASP A 35 22.11 -48.89 -14.52
CA ASP A 35 23.50 -48.85 -15.00
C ASP A 35 23.85 -47.54 -15.74
N ARG A 36 22.84 -46.80 -16.22
CA ARG A 36 23.06 -45.53 -16.95
C ARG A 36 23.41 -44.37 -16.04
N LYS A 37 23.45 -44.55 -14.71
CA LYS A 37 23.86 -43.51 -13.75
C LYS A 37 25.24 -42.95 -14.05
N SER A 38 26.19 -43.78 -14.49
CA SER A 38 27.56 -43.36 -14.86
C SER A 38 27.61 -42.46 -16.09
N THR A 39 26.59 -42.51 -16.95
CA THR A 39 26.48 -41.74 -18.20
C THR A 39 25.53 -40.56 -18.10
N TRP A 40 24.74 -40.50 -17.04
CA TRP A 40 23.78 -39.42 -16.80
C TRP A 40 24.50 -38.13 -16.43
N ARG A 41 24.00 -36.99 -16.93
CA ARG A 41 24.61 -35.67 -16.76
C ARG A 41 23.64 -34.67 -16.16
N CYS A 42 24.11 -33.88 -15.20
CA CYS A 42 23.35 -32.75 -14.64
C CYS A 42 23.13 -31.66 -15.70
N VAL A 43 22.15 -30.77 -15.47
CA VAL A 43 21.78 -29.70 -16.42
C VAL A 43 22.97 -28.83 -16.82
N LYS A 44 23.86 -28.48 -15.87
CA LYS A 44 25.05 -27.67 -16.14
C LYS A 44 26.00 -28.38 -17.10
N CYS A 45 26.36 -29.63 -16.84
CA CYS A 45 27.28 -30.39 -17.70
C CYS A 45 26.63 -30.82 -19.03
N LYS A 46 25.30 -30.96 -19.06
CA LYS A 46 24.55 -31.21 -20.30
C LYS A 46 24.60 -30.00 -21.23
N GLN A 47 24.53 -28.77 -20.68
CA GLN A 47 24.66 -27.53 -21.46
C GLN A 47 26.09 -27.31 -21.97
N THR A 48 27.13 -27.66 -21.21
CA THR A 48 28.53 -27.45 -21.63
C THR A 48 28.93 -28.30 -22.86
N HIS A 49 28.35 -29.49 -23.04
CA HIS A 49 28.62 -30.35 -24.19
C HIS A 49 27.74 -30.08 -25.41
N SER A 50 26.73 -29.23 -25.29
CA SER A 50 25.91 -28.78 -26.42
C SER A 50 26.52 -27.50 -26.99
N ILE A 51 27.51 -27.63 -27.87
CA ILE A 51 28.05 -26.53 -28.69
C ILE A 51 27.09 -26.23 -29.86
N GLN A 52 25.79 -26.42 -29.67
CA GLN A 52 24.77 -25.91 -30.59
C GLN A 52 23.84 -25.00 -29.80
N PRO A 53 23.71 -23.72 -30.18
CA PRO A 53 22.89 -22.79 -29.43
C PRO A 53 21.40 -23.01 -29.75
N PRO A 54 20.53 -23.28 -28.78
CA PRO A 54 19.14 -22.85 -28.86
C PRO A 54 19.04 -21.49 -28.15
N LEU A 55 19.71 -20.45 -28.67
CA LEU A 55 19.78 -19.15 -27.97
C LEU A 55 18.56 -18.24 -28.21
N SER A 56 17.59 -18.61 -29.04
CA SER A 56 16.71 -17.58 -29.63
C SER A 56 15.37 -17.35 -28.91
N GLN A 57 14.89 -18.26 -28.06
CA GLN A 57 13.53 -18.14 -27.49
C GLN A 57 13.47 -17.68 -26.02
N SER A 58 14.44 -18.05 -25.18
CA SER A 58 14.41 -17.71 -23.75
C SER A 58 14.80 -16.26 -23.47
N ILE A 59 15.74 -15.71 -24.25
CA ILE A 59 16.31 -14.37 -24.02
C ILE A 59 15.25 -13.27 -24.29
N GLU A 60 14.40 -13.47 -25.30
CA GLU A 60 13.34 -12.53 -25.64
C GLU A 60 12.25 -12.49 -24.55
N SER A 61 11.89 -13.65 -24.00
CA SER A 61 10.96 -13.75 -22.87
C SER A 61 11.47 -13.04 -21.62
N ASP A 62 12.72 -13.27 -21.24
CA ASP A 62 13.32 -12.64 -20.04
C ASP A 62 13.49 -11.13 -20.22
N ALA A 63 13.85 -10.67 -21.42
CA ALA A 63 13.92 -9.25 -21.75
C ALA A 63 12.55 -8.55 -21.66
N LEU A 64 11.48 -9.21 -22.11
CA LEU A 64 10.11 -8.70 -21.99
C LEU A 64 9.65 -8.64 -20.53
N ILE A 65 9.96 -9.67 -19.73
CA ILE A 65 9.65 -9.71 -18.29
C ILE A 65 10.38 -8.57 -17.56
N LEU A 66 11.67 -8.36 -17.81
CA LEU A 66 12.44 -7.28 -17.20
C LEU A 66 11.94 -5.89 -17.62
N LYS A 67 11.47 -5.75 -18.86
CA LYS A 67 10.84 -4.52 -19.34
C LYS A 67 9.53 -4.25 -18.60
N GLU A 68 8.70 -5.26 -18.38
CA GLU A 68 7.45 -5.12 -17.63
C GLU A 68 7.70 -4.83 -16.15
N ILE A 69 8.68 -5.50 -15.51
CA ILE A 69 9.09 -5.19 -14.14
C ILE A 69 9.53 -3.73 -14.01
N ARG A 70 10.32 -3.24 -14.98
CA ARG A 70 10.73 -1.82 -14.99
C ARG A 70 9.53 -0.89 -15.18
N ALA A 71 8.62 -1.21 -16.09
CA ALA A 71 7.40 -0.43 -16.31
C ALA A 71 6.52 -0.38 -15.05
N LEU A 72 6.37 -1.50 -14.34
CA LEU A 72 5.62 -1.59 -13.08
C LEU A 72 6.33 -0.83 -11.95
N SER A 73 7.66 -0.86 -11.90
CA SER A 73 8.44 -0.14 -10.89
C SER A 73 8.33 1.39 -10.97
N GLY A 74 7.88 1.94 -12.10
CA GLY A 74 7.59 3.37 -12.27
C GLY A 74 6.17 3.81 -11.88
N LYS A 75 5.22 2.87 -11.76
CA LYS A 75 3.81 3.14 -11.36
C LYS A 75 3.58 3.51 -9.87
N PRO A 76 4.44 3.19 -8.88
CA PRO A 76 4.18 3.55 -7.49
C PRO A 76 4.42 5.04 -7.20
N ALA A 77 5.22 5.76 -7.98
CA ALA A 77 5.47 7.19 -7.75
C ALA A 77 4.18 8.04 -7.87
N PRO A 78 3.35 7.91 -8.93
CA PRO A 78 2.04 8.55 -8.98
C PRO A 78 1.10 8.17 -7.83
N LEU A 79 1.17 6.92 -7.35
CA LEU A 79 0.32 6.43 -6.25
C LEU A 79 0.72 7.05 -4.90
N GLU A 80 2.02 7.24 -4.65
CA GLU A 80 2.49 7.94 -3.44
C GLU A 80 2.10 9.42 -3.47
N CYS A 81 2.16 10.08 -4.64
CA CYS A 81 1.65 11.45 -4.77
C CYS A 81 0.15 11.54 -4.44
N LEU A 82 -0.67 10.66 -5.04
CA LEU A 82 -2.12 10.64 -4.77
C LEU A 82 -2.42 10.36 -3.28
N LYS A 83 -1.68 9.45 -2.66
CA LYS A 83 -1.81 9.18 -1.22
C LYS A 83 -1.52 10.42 -0.38
N ASN A 84 -0.48 11.18 -0.72
CA ASN A 84 -0.16 12.43 -0.03
C ASN A 84 -1.25 13.49 -0.21
N GLU A 85 -1.80 13.62 -1.42
CA GLU A 85 -2.93 14.50 -1.70
C GLU A 85 -4.18 14.11 -0.87
N VAL A 86 -4.50 12.82 -0.79
CA VAL A 86 -5.61 12.32 0.04
C VAL A 86 -5.38 12.62 1.52
N ILE A 87 -4.15 12.50 2.02
CA ILE A 87 -3.82 12.87 3.41
C ILE A 87 -4.00 14.37 3.63
N ALA A 88 -3.51 15.21 2.72
CA ALA A 88 -3.66 16.65 2.79
C ALA A 88 -5.14 17.06 2.80
N LEU A 89 -5.94 16.54 1.87
CA LEU A 89 -7.38 16.77 1.83
C LEU A 89 -8.07 16.37 3.14
N ARG A 90 -7.72 15.22 3.72
CA ARG A 90 -8.28 14.80 5.01
C ARG A 90 -7.95 15.77 6.15
N SER A 91 -6.75 16.34 6.14
CA SER A 91 -6.35 17.39 7.09
C SER A 91 -7.18 18.64 6.90
N GLU A 92 -7.28 19.15 5.68
CA GLU A 92 -8.07 20.34 5.34
C GLU A 92 -9.55 20.17 5.72
N PHE A 93 -10.12 18.99 5.51
CA PHE A 93 -11.48 18.67 5.94
C PHE A 93 -11.64 18.68 7.47
N ALA A 94 -10.64 18.22 8.21
CA ALA A 94 -10.67 18.25 9.67
C ALA A 94 -10.58 19.69 10.21
N ASP A 95 -9.75 20.52 9.59
CA ASP A 95 -9.62 21.94 9.92
C ASP A 95 -10.90 22.71 9.60
N LEU A 96 -11.48 22.47 8.41
CA LEU A 96 -12.75 23.08 8.01
C LEU A 96 -13.89 22.70 8.96
N LYS A 97 -13.96 21.42 9.36
CA LYS A 97 -14.96 20.94 10.35
C LYS A 97 -14.79 21.64 11.69
N SER A 98 -13.55 21.82 12.14
CA SER A 98 -13.24 22.52 13.40
C SER A 98 -13.62 24.00 13.33
N SER A 99 -13.32 24.66 12.21
CA SER A 99 -13.72 26.03 11.93
C SER A 99 -15.25 26.19 11.95
N LEU A 100 -15.98 25.31 11.26
CA LEU A 100 -17.44 25.32 11.24
C LEU A 100 -18.05 25.14 12.63
N ASN A 101 -17.49 24.24 13.44
CA ASN A 101 -17.93 24.05 14.83
C ASN A 101 -17.72 25.32 15.66
N SER A 102 -16.56 25.96 15.52
CA SER A 102 -16.26 27.22 16.20
C SER A 102 -17.22 28.33 15.77
N THR A 103 -17.48 28.49 14.47
CA THR A 103 -18.45 29.47 13.96
C THR A 103 -19.86 29.21 14.49
N ASN A 104 -20.29 27.96 14.56
CA ASN A 104 -21.60 27.61 15.13
C ASN A 104 -21.72 27.96 16.61
N LEU A 105 -20.64 27.75 17.40
CA LEU A 105 -20.62 28.17 18.80
C LEU A 105 -20.74 29.70 18.92
N THR A 106 -19.97 30.45 18.14
CA THR A 106 -20.05 31.91 18.12
C THR A 106 -21.42 32.42 17.68
N LEU A 107 -22.05 31.80 16.68
CA LEU A 107 -23.41 32.14 16.25
C LEU A 107 -24.44 31.88 17.36
N LYS A 108 -24.28 30.78 18.11
CA LYS A 108 -25.14 30.48 19.26
C LYS A 108 -25.00 31.56 20.34
N GLU A 109 -23.77 31.95 20.68
CA GLU A 109 -23.50 33.01 21.64
C GLU A 109 -24.09 34.36 21.20
N PHE A 110 -23.97 34.71 19.91
CA PHE A 110 -24.61 35.92 19.38
C PHE A 110 -26.12 35.87 19.48
N ASN A 111 -26.73 34.73 19.13
CA ASN A 111 -28.17 34.55 19.24
C ASN A 111 -28.66 34.67 20.70
N ASP A 112 -27.90 34.13 21.65
CA ASP A 112 -28.23 34.25 23.07
C ASP A 112 -28.11 35.70 23.57
N LYS A 113 -27.08 36.45 23.12
CA LYS A 113 -26.94 37.89 23.41
C LYS A 113 -28.05 38.73 22.80
N ILE A 114 -28.48 38.41 21.57
CA ILE A 114 -29.60 39.11 20.91
C ILE A 114 -30.87 38.93 21.73
N LYS A 115 -31.16 37.71 22.19
CA LYS A 115 -32.32 37.45 23.07
C LYS A 115 -32.26 38.23 24.37
N ASP A 116 -31.08 38.33 25.01
CA ASP A 116 -30.90 39.17 26.21
C ASP A 116 -31.21 40.65 25.92
N TYR A 117 -30.67 41.17 24.82
CA TYR A 117 -30.92 42.56 24.42
C TYR A 117 -32.39 42.82 24.09
N GLU A 118 -33.07 41.89 23.40
CA GLU A 118 -34.51 41.98 23.14
C GLU A 118 -35.32 42.04 24.45
N GLN A 119 -34.98 41.20 25.45
CA GLN A 119 -35.64 41.22 26.76
C GLN A 119 -35.42 42.53 27.50
N ARG A 120 -34.19 43.06 27.45
CA ARG A 120 -33.85 44.34 28.07
C ARG A 120 -34.57 45.51 27.41
N LEU A 121 -34.71 45.50 26.08
CA LEU A 121 -35.48 46.50 25.35
C LEU A 121 -36.94 46.52 25.81
N VAL A 122 -37.58 45.35 25.98
CA VAL A 122 -38.95 45.26 26.51
C VAL A 122 -39.06 45.88 27.92
N HIS A 123 -38.04 45.70 28.77
CA HIS A 123 -38.02 46.33 30.09
C HIS A 123 -37.90 47.86 29.99
N VAL A 124 -37.02 48.37 29.13
CA VAL A 124 -36.87 49.81 28.89
C VAL A 124 -38.17 50.43 28.38
N ASP A 125 -38.87 49.78 27.45
CA ASP A 125 -40.17 50.24 26.95
C ASP A 125 -41.23 50.34 28.06
N LYS A 126 -41.23 49.40 29.02
CA LYS A 126 -42.13 49.47 30.18
C LYS A 126 -41.82 50.66 31.07
N VAL A 127 -40.53 50.89 31.37
CA VAL A 127 -40.09 52.04 32.16
C VAL A 127 -40.49 53.34 31.48
N GLN A 128 -40.27 53.47 30.17
CA GLN A 128 -40.66 54.66 29.41
C GLN A 128 -42.17 54.94 29.51
N LYS A 129 -43.01 53.90 29.42
CA LYS A 129 -44.46 54.03 29.59
C LYS A 129 -44.82 54.55 30.98
N HIS A 130 -44.19 54.03 32.04
CA HIS A 130 -44.41 54.51 33.41
C HIS A 130 -43.96 55.97 33.58
N THR A 131 -42.80 56.36 33.05
CA THR A 131 -42.31 57.74 33.09
C THR A 131 -43.27 58.69 32.38
N ASN A 132 -43.77 58.33 31.19
CA ASN A 132 -44.73 59.16 30.46
C ASN A 132 -46.05 59.35 31.23
N LEU A 133 -46.56 58.30 31.89
CA LEU A 133 -47.76 58.40 32.72
C LEU A 133 -47.56 59.40 33.87
N ILE A 134 -46.43 59.31 34.58
CA ILE A 134 -46.10 60.23 35.68
C ILE A 134 -45.99 61.67 35.16
N GLN A 135 -45.32 61.88 34.02
CA GLN A 135 -45.18 63.21 33.40
C GLN A 135 -46.52 63.84 33.01
N THR A 136 -47.55 63.03 32.72
CA THR A 136 -48.88 63.52 32.35
C THR A 136 -49.73 63.87 33.59
N LEU A 137 -49.36 63.37 34.77
CA LEU A 137 -50.07 63.59 36.03
C LEU A 137 -49.51 64.76 36.86
N LEU A 138 -48.35 65.29 36.48
CA LEU A 138 -47.70 66.48 37.06
C LEU A 138 -48.03 67.73 36.22
#